data_AF-A0A6G3XEU4-F1
#
_entry.id   AF-A0A6G3XEU4-F1
#
_cell.length_a   1.000
_cell.length_b   1.000
_cell.length_c   1.000
_cell.angle_alpha   90.00
_cell.angle_beta   90.00
_cell.angle_gamma   90.00
#
_symmetry.space_group_name_H-M   'P 1'
#
loop_
_entity.id
_entity.type
_entity.pdbx_description
1 polymer ?
#
loop_
_entity_poly.entity_id
_entity_poly.type
_entity_poly.pdbx_seq_one_letter_code
_entity_poly.pdbx_strand_id
1 'polypeptide(L)'
;MATPKKGRSASAQSKPGRSLALILIAIVALTGGMFASGHTKPRLGIDLAGGTSITLRAVPEAGNESAINKTNMDTAVSIMERRVNGLGVSEAEVQTQGRDNIVVNIPKGTNSEQARKQVGTTAKLYFRPVIATEVSGGKGAASPSPSPTGSPSGKPSGAAGDKPAATDKNSASPSATPTTQGRAVTDGLKADATPSASASDKPGASPSPSASGGSGDADANALQAKYAKLDCTDTKTRSTVGDGVKASEPTLACGKNAQGQWQKYILGPAAVDGTDVDKAQAVLNTQTGAGWTVTMDFTDGGAKKFADITGKLAQNQSPQNQFAIVLDGDVVSDPYVRQALTGGNAEISGNFNQQSAQDLSNMLSYGALPLTFKVDSMTTVTAALGGDQLQAGLIAGAIGLALVVIYLLAYYRGLSFVAILSLLVSAALTYTLMALLGPAIGFALNLPAVCGAIVAIGITADSFIVYFERVRDEIREGRTLRPAVERAWPRARRTILVSDFVSFLAAAVLFIVTVGKVRGFAFTLGLTTLLDVVVVFLFTKPLLTLLARRPFFANGHKWSGLDPKSLGAQPPLRRTRRPSAPVETKEA
;
A
#
# COMPACT_ATOMS: atom_id res chain seq x y z
N MET A 1 -7.64 29.92 -62.10
CA MET A 1 -6.60 30.72 -61.43
C MET A 1 -6.42 30.18 -60.02
N ALA A 2 -5.45 29.28 -59.82
CA ALA A 2 -5.14 28.74 -58.49
C ALA A 2 -4.16 29.69 -57.80
N THR A 3 -4.56 30.21 -56.64
CA THR A 3 -3.75 31.11 -55.82
C THR A 3 -2.48 30.38 -55.34
N PRO A 4 -1.30 31.02 -55.40
CA PRO A 4 -0.07 30.38 -54.95
C PRO A 4 -0.09 30.22 -53.43
N LYS A 5 0.08 28.98 -52.95
CA LYS A 5 0.24 28.67 -51.53
C LYS A 5 1.41 29.47 -50.97
N LYS A 6 1.05 30.40 -50.06
CA LYS A 6 1.92 31.18 -49.17
C LYS A 6 3.03 30.28 -48.61
N GLY A 7 4.27 30.73 -48.77
CA GLY A 7 5.48 29.97 -48.50
C GLY A 7 5.46 29.26 -47.13
N ARG A 8 5.83 27.97 -47.15
CA ARG A 8 6.30 27.26 -45.95
C ARG A 8 7.39 28.12 -45.32
N SER A 9 7.14 28.63 -44.12
CA SER A 9 8.14 29.38 -43.35
C SER A 9 9.42 28.55 -43.31
N ALA A 10 10.55 29.19 -43.60
CA ALA A 10 11.87 28.64 -43.37
C ALA A 10 11.86 27.91 -42.02
N SER A 11 12.22 26.63 -42.05
CA SER A 11 12.38 25.77 -40.88
C SER A 11 13.06 26.56 -39.78
N ALA A 12 12.40 26.75 -38.64
CA ALA A 12 12.99 27.36 -37.46
C ALA A 12 14.35 26.69 -37.22
N GLN A 13 15.41 27.42 -37.52
CA GLN A 13 16.76 26.91 -37.49
C GLN A 13 17.07 26.63 -36.02
N SER A 14 16.88 25.38 -35.60
CA SER A 14 16.94 24.98 -34.21
C SER A 14 18.32 25.38 -33.69
N LYS A 15 18.38 26.33 -32.73
CA LYS A 15 19.65 26.76 -32.13
C LYS A 15 20.12 25.65 -31.20
N PRO A 16 21.09 24.80 -31.59
CA PRO A 16 21.43 23.58 -30.84
C PRO A 16 21.96 23.89 -29.42
N GLY A 17 22.56 25.08 -29.24
CA GLY A 17 23.04 25.51 -27.93
C GLY A 17 21.92 25.78 -26.91
N ARG A 18 20.72 26.21 -27.35
CA ARG A 18 19.61 26.47 -26.43
C ARG A 18 19.05 25.19 -25.83
N SER A 19 18.84 24.16 -26.65
CA SER A 19 18.37 22.85 -26.18
C SER A 19 19.37 22.16 -25.25
N LEU A 20 20.67 22.25 -25.55
CA LEU A 20 21.73 21.74 -24.67
C LEU A 20 21.80 22.50 -23.34
N ALA A 21 21.62 23.83 -23.36
CA ALA A 21 21.55 24.61 -22.15
C ALA A 21 20.32 24.23 -21.31
N LEU A 22 19.15 24.03 -21.94
CA LEU A 22 17.94 23.62 -21.23
C LEU A 22 18.08 22.28 -20.52
N ILE A 23 18.63 21.25 -21.19
CA ILE A 23 18.82 19.95 -20.54
C ILE A 23 19.89 20.02 -19.45
N LEU A 24 20.95 20.81 -19.63
CA LEU A 24 21.95 21.02 -18.59
C LEU A 24 21.34 21.71 -17.36
N ILE A 25 20.52 22.75 -17.56
CA ILE A 25 19.77 23.40 -16.48
C ILE A 25 18.85 22.41 -15.79
N ALA A 26 18.14 21.55 -16.53
CA ALA A 26 17.29 20.52 -15.95
C ALA A 26 18.09 19.52 -15.10
N ILE A 27 19.24 19.04 -15.59
CA ILE A 27 20.13 18.15 -14.83
C ILE A 27 20.63 18.84 -13.56
N VAL A 28 21.09 20.08 -13.64
CA VAL A 28 21.57 20.86 -12.48
C VAL A 28 20.44 21.12 -11.48
N ALA A 29 19.24 21.43 -11.95
CA ALA A 29 18.08 21.66 -11.09
C ALA A 29 17.66 20.36 -10.37
N LEU A 30 17.60 19.23 -11.07
CA LEU A 30 17.25 17.94 -10.47
C LEU A 30 18.33 17.44 -9.52
N THR A 31 19.60 17.50 -9.90
CA THR A 31 20.71 17.14 -9.00
C THR A 31 20.77 18.06 -7.79
N GLY A 32 20.62 19.38 -7.98
CA GLY A 32 20.56 20.36 -6.90
C GLY A 32 19.40 20.10 -5.94
N GLY A 33 18.20 19.79 -6.47
CA GLY A 33 17.04 19.39 -5.67
C GLY A 33 17.28 18.10 -4.89
N MET A 34 17.97 17.12 -5.48
CA MET A 34 18.31 15.85 -4.83
C MET A 34 19.25 16.08 -3.63
N PHE A 35 20.27 16.93 -3.77
CA PHE A 35 21.15 17.29 -2.65
C PHE A 35 20.46 18.19 -1.62
N ALA A 36 19.65 19.17 -2.05
CA ALA A 36 18.94 20.08 -1.16
C ALA A 36 17.89 19.37 -0.29
N SER A 37 17.25 18.33 -0.83
CA SER A 37 16.29 17.50 -0.09
C SER A 37 16.94 16.48 0.85
N GLY A 38 18.28 16.30 0.79
CA GLY A 38 19.00 15.28 1.57
C GLY A 38 18.80 13.84 1.10
N HIS A 39 17.98 13.61 0.06
CA HIS A 39 17.64 12.27 -0.45
C HIS A 39 18.55 11.89 -1.62
N THR A 40 19.80 11.55 -1.33
CA THR A 40 20.80 11.22 -2.35
C THR A 40 20.72 9.78 -2.88
N LYS A 41 19.86 8.94 -2.30
CA LYS A 41 19.68 7.54 -2.70
C LYS A 41 18.21 7.27 -2.97
N PRO A 42 17.86 6.53 -4.05
CA PRO A 42 16.50 6.06 -4.24
C PRO A 42 16.00 5.26 -3.04
N ARG A 43 14.76 5.50 -2.64
CA ARG A 43 14.09 4.71 -1.59
C ARG A 43 14.00 3.26 -2.08
N LEU A 44 14.49 2.32 -1.30
CA LEU A 44 14.48 0.90 -1.64
C LEU A 44 13.20 0.25 -1.15
N GLY A 45 12.57 -0.55 -2.00
CA GLY A 45 11.43 -1.38 -1.63
C GLY A 45 11.83 -2.53 -0.72
N ILE A 46 10.83 -3.12 -0.08
CA ILE A 46 10.98 -4.24 0.86
C ILE A 46 11.74 -5.44 0.29
N ASP A 47 11.65 -5.67 -1.02
CA ASP A 47 12.36 -6.75 -1.71
C ASP A 47 13.87 -6.55 -1.74
N LEU A 48 14.35 -5.31 -1.64
CA LEU A 48 15.77 -4.97 -1.67
C LEU A 48 16.27 -4.62 -0.26
N ALA A 49 15.46 -3.92 0.54
CA ALA A 49 15.83 -3.49 1.88
C ALA A 49 15.59 -4.56 2.96
N GLY A 50 14.72 -5.54 2.69
CA GLY A 50 14.18 -6.50 3.66
C GLY A 50 13.02 -5.93 4.48
N GLY A 51 12.13 -6.81 4.94
CA GLY A 51 10.98 -6.44 5.76
C GLY A 51 9.80 -7.41 5.65
N THR A 52 8.63 -6.98 6.12
CA THR A 52 7.37 -7.74 6.11
C THR A 52 6.30 -7.04 5.27
N SER A 53 5.71 -7.77 4.32
CA SER A 53 4.56 -7.34 3.53
C SER A 53 3.31 -8.07 4.02
N ILE A 54 2.26 -7.33 4.35
CA ILE A 54 1.00 -7.83 4.89
C ILE A 54 -0.13 -7.40 3.94
N THR A 55 -0.87 -8.36 3.41
CA THR A 55 -2.07 -8.10 2.60
C THR A 55 -3.30 -8.25 3.49
N LEU A 56 -4.09 -7.19 3.60
CA LEU A 56 -5.31 -7.10 4.39
C LEU A 56 -6.51 -7.03 3.45
N ARG A 57 -7.47 -7.94 3.58
CA ARG A 57 -8.73 -7.93 2.83
C ARG A 57 -9.85 -7.31 3.63
N ALA A 58 -10.52 -6.32 3.07
CA ALA A 58 -11.71 -5.71 3.64
C ALA A 58 -12.86 -6.72 3.63
N VAL A 59 -13.49 -6.89 4.79
CA VAL A 59 -14.68 -7.70 4.98
C VAL A 59 -15.85 -6.74 5.22
N PRO A 60 -16.91 -6.77 4.39
CA PRO A 60 -18.07 -5.94 4.60
C PRO A 60 -18.85 -6.44 5.81
N GLU A 61 -19.44 -5.52 6.57
CA GLU A 61 -20.39 -5.88 7.63
C GLU A 61 -21.70 -6.37 7.00
N ALA A 62 -22.35 -7.35 7.65
CA ALA A 62 -23.57 -7.96 7.14
C ALA A 62 -24.65 -6.90 6.84
N GLY A 63 -25.06 -6.80 5.57
CA GLY A 63 -26.06 -5.83 5.09
C GLY A 63 -25.49 -4.52 4.54
N ASN A 64 -24.16 -4.32 4.53
CA ASN A 64 -23.53 -3.10 3.99
C ASN A 64 -22.33 -3.40 3.06
N GLU A 65 -22.56 -4.14 1.97
CA GLU A 65 -21.52 -4.43 0.96
C GLU A 65 -21.05 -3.16 0.20
N SER A 66 -21.88 -2.11 0.20
CA SER A 66 -21.53 -0.80 -0.37
C SER A 66 -20.52 -0.02 0.49
N ALA A 67 -20.22 -0.48 1.70
CA ALA A 67 -19.19 0.10 2.54
C ALA A 67 -17.79 -0.03 1.92
N ILE A 68 -17.55 -1.04 1.07
CA ILE A 68 -16.28 -1.19 0.33
C ILE A 68 -16.31 -0.25 -0.88
N ASN A 69 -15.91 0.99 -0.64
CA ASN A 69 -15.75 2.04 -1.63
C ASN A 69 -14.37 2.70 -1.51
N LYS A 70 -13.98 3.46 -2.54
CA LYS A 70 -12.66 4.08 -2.63
C LYS A 70 -12.37 5.02 -1.45
N THR A 71 -13.35 5.81 -1.02
CA THR A 71 -13.21 6.76 0.10
C THR A 71 -12.90 6.05 1.42
N ASN A 72 -13.61 4.96 1.73
CA ASN A 72 -13.40 4.18 2.95
C ASN A 72 -12.06 3.43 2.91
N MET A 73 -11.66 2.91 1.74
CA MET A 73 -10.37 2.28 1.55
C MET A 73 -9.21 3.28 1.68
N ASP A 74 -9.31 4.47 1.07
CA ASP A 74 -8.31 5.53 1.18
C ASP A 74 -8.21 6.07 2.63
N THR A 75 -9.35 6.17 3.32
CA THR A 75 -9.39 6.51 4.75
C THR A 75 -8.70 5.43 5.58
N ALA A 76 -8.99 4.14 5.32
CA ALA A 76 -8.32 3.04 5.99
C ALA A 76 -6.80 3.04 5.74
N VAL A 77 -6.36 3.32 4.51
CA VAL A 77 -4.94 3.51 4.18
C VAL A 77 -4.32 4.62 5.04
N SER A 78 -4.95 5.79 5.13
CA SER A 78 -4.43 6.92 5.93
C SER A 78 -4.35 6.61 7.43
N ILE A 79 -5.28 5.81 7.97
CA ILE A 79 -5.26 5.37 9.37
C ILE A 79 -4.14 4.34 9.58
N MET A 80 -4.03 3.35 8.69
CA MET A 80 -2.97 2.34 8.76
C MET A 80 -1.59 2.97 8.61
N GLU A 81 -1.41 3.93 7.70
CA GLU A 81 -0.15 4.66 7.54
C GLU A 81 0.22 5.42 8.81
N ARG A 82 -0.72 6.15 9.42
CA ARG A 82 -0.49 6.83 10.70
C ARG A 82 -0.15 5.87 11.83
N ARG A 83 -0.84 4.72 11.92
CA ARG A 83 -0.55 3.67 12.92
C ARG A 83 0.85 3.10 12.76
N VAL A 84 1.25 2.79 11.52
CA VAL A 84 2.58 2.26 11.25
C VAL A 84 3.66 3.31 11.52
N ASN A 85 3.43 4.58 11.15
CA ASN A 85 4.36 5.67 11.47
C ASN A 85 4.46 5.89 12.99
N GLY A 86 3.35 5.74 13.73
CA GLY A 86 3.30 5.82 15.20
C GLY A 86 4.06 4.71 15.93
N LEU A 87 4.39 3.62 15.23
CA LEU A 87 5.30 2.58 15.72
C LEU A 87 6.79 2.95 15.56
N GLY A 88 7.09 4.16 15.08
CA GLY A 88 8.45 4.59 14.76
C GLY A 88 8.95 4.08 13.41
N VAL A 89 8.06 3.57 12.55
CA VAL A 89 8.40 3.07 11.21
C VAL A 89 8.27 4.19 10.20
N SER A 90 9.36 4.90 9.91
CA SER A 90 9.33 6.09 9.04
C SER A 90 9.26 5.79 7.54
N GLU A 91 9.30 4.52 7.15
CA GLU A 91 9.42 4.09 5.75
C GLU A 91 8.40 3.01 5.34
N ALA A 92 7.30 2.89 6.07
CA ALA A 92 6.23 2.00 5.64
C ALA A 92 5.54 2.51 4.37
N GLU A 93 5.00 1.58 3.59
CA GLU A 93 4.21 1.85 2.40
C GLU A 93 2.87 1.15 2.57
N VAL A 94 1.78 1.91 2.54
CA VAL A 94 0.41 1.42 2.64
C VAL A 94 -0.29 1.77 1.34
N GLN A 95 -0.74 0.77 0.60
CA GLN A 95 -1.41 0.97 -0.68
C GLN A 95 -2.62 0.07 -0.83
N THR A 96 -3.67 0.59 -1.46
CA THR A 96 -4.80 -0.24 -1.88
C THR A 96 -4.39 -1.18 -3.01
N GLN A 97 -4.80 -2.44 -2.91
CA GLN A 97 -4.67 -3.45 -3.94
C GLN A 97 -6.04 -3.93 -4.44
N GLY A 98 -6.34 -3.66 -5.71
CA GLY A 98 -7.64 -4.00 -6.30
C GLY A 98 -8.76 -3.16 -5.69
N ARG A 99 -9.90 -3.79 -5.38
CA ARG A 99 -11.09 -3.11 -4.84
C ARG A 99 -11.19 -3.21 -3.31
N ASP A 100 -10.68 -4.28 -2.72
CA ASP A 100 -10.94 -4.70 -1.35
C ASP A 100 -9.66 -5.01 -0.54
N ASN A 101 -8.47 -5.02 -1.15
CA ASN A 101 -7.24 -5.32 -0.41
C ASN A 101 -6.43 -4.06 -0.09
N ILE A 102 -5.65 -4.10 0.99
CA ILE A 102 -4.63 -3.12 1.35
C ILE A 102 -3.34 -3.89 1.61
N VAL A 103 -2.26 -3.49 0.94
CA VAL A 103 -0.92 -4.02 1.17
C VAL A 103 -0.16 -3.04 2.04
N VAL A 104 0.39 -3.56 3.13
CA VAL A 104 1.23 -2.82 4.08
C VAL A 104 2.63 -3.42 4.03
N ASN A 105 3.59 -2.65 3.51
CA ASN A 105 4.99 -3.01 3.47
C ASN A 105 5.72 -2.31 4.62
N ILE A 106 6.33 -3.09 5.49
CA ILE A 106 7.02 -2.61 6.70
C ILE A 106 8.49 -2.97 6.57
N PRO A 107 9.40 -1.98 6.49
CA PRO A 107 10.83 -2.24 6.39
C PRO A 107 11.40 -2.88 7.66
N LYS A 108 12.59 -3.47 7.52
CA LYS A 108 13.32 -4.13 8.61
C LYS A 108 13.52 -3.23 9.85
N GLY A 109 13.65 -3.86 11.01
CA GLY A 109 13.92 -3.18 12.29
C GLY A 109 12.68 -3.03 13.18
N THR A 110 11.49 -3.35 12.66
CA THR A 110 10.24 -3.36 13.42
C THR A 110 9.85 -4.79 13.80
N ASN A 111 9.30 -4.98 15.01
CA ASN A 111 8.75 -6.27 15.41
C ASN A 111 7.52 -6.60 14.54
N SER A 112 7.70 -7.49 13.56
CA SER A 112 6.69 -7.81 12.54
C SER A 112 5.39 -8.37 13.15
N GLU A 113 5.48 -9.08 14.27
CA GLU A 113 4.30 -9.54 15.00
C GLU A 113 3.53 -8.40 15.66
N GLN A 114 4.25 -7.43 16.23
CA GLN A 114 3.65 -6.26 16.86
C GLN A 114 2.98 -5.37 15.81
N ALA A 115 3.67 -5.13 14.69
CA ALA A 115 3.10 -4.40 13.58
C ALA A 115 1.87 -5.10 12.99
N ARG A 116 1.88 -6.44 12.86
CA ARG A 116 0.70 -7.21 12.46
C ARG A 116 -0.48 -6.97 13.40
N LYS A 117 -0.24 -7.03 14.71
CA LYS A 117 -1.29 -6.81 15.72
C LYS A 117 -1.86 -5.40 15.65
N GLN A 118 -1.07 -4.38 15.32
CA GLN A 118 -1.55 -2.99 15.28
C GLN A 118 -2.19 -2.58 13.95
N VAL A 119 -1.72 -3.14 12.84
CA VAL A 119 -2.23 -2.81 11.50
C VAL A 119 -3.44 -3.69 11.15
N GLY A 120 -3.46 -4.93 11.62
CA GLY A 120 -4.55 -5.88 11.36
C GLY A 120 -5.74 -5.78 12.31
N THR A 121 -5.65 -5.00 13.40
CA THR A 121 -6.78 -4.77 14.32
C THR A 121 -7.63 -3.61 13.86
N THR A 122 -8.95 -3.76 13.91
CA THR A 122 -9.89 -2.69 13.59
C THR A 122 -9.88 -1.58 14.64
N ALA A 123 -9.59 -1.94 15.90
CA ALA A 123 -9.63 -1.07 17.07
C ALA A 123 -10.99 -0.37 17.21
N LYS A 124 -12.09 -1.13 17.07
CA LYS A 124 -13.43 -0.64 17.34
C LYS A 124 -13.58 -0.39 18.83
N LEU A 125 -13.49 0.87 19.22
CA LEU A 125 -13.68 1.33 20.59
C LEU A 125 -15.15 1.66 20.82
N TYR A 126 -15.74 1.07 21.85
CA TYR A 126 -17.08 1.41 22.33
C TYR A 126 -17.07 1.56 23.84
N PHE A 127 -17.79 2.56 24.33
CA PHE A 127 -18.10 2.67 25.75
C PHE A 127 -19.52 2.19 25.97
N ARG A 128 -19.67 1.14 26.78
CA ARG A 128 -20.95 0.46 27.00
C ARG A 128 -21.25 0.37 28.50
N PRO A 129 -22.48 0.69 28.94
CA PRO A 129 -22.87 0.50 30.33
C PRO A 129 -22.92 -0.99 30.65
N VAL A 130 -22.39 -1.38 31.82
CA VAL A 130 -22.45 -2.78 32.27
C VAL A 130 -23.83 -3.05 32.85
N ILE A 131 -24.49 -4.11 32.38
CA ILE A 131 -25.78 -4.55 32.89
C ILE A 131 -25.56 -5.62 33.97
N ALA A 132 -24.68 -6.58 33.69
CA ALA A 132 -24.30 -7.65 34.61
C ALA A 132 -22.84 -8.08 34.36
N THR A 133 -22.18 -8.55 35.41
CA THR A 133 -20.83 -9.15 35.32
C THR A 133 -20.69 -10.28 36.33
N GLU A 134 -19.98 -11.35 35.96
CA GLU A 134 -19.61 -12.43 36.88
C GLU A 134 -18.26 -13.06 36.50
N VAL A 135 -17.55 -13.61 37.49
CA VAL A 135 -16.25 -14.27 37.27
C VAL A 135 -16.48 -15.58 36.53
N SER A 136 -15.83 -15.73 35.38
CA SER A 136 -15.88 -16.93 34.57
C SER A 136 -15.15 -18.08 35.28
N GLY A 137 -15.80 -19.24 35.38
CA GLY A 137 -15.24 -20.43 36.03
C GLY A 137 -15.46 -20.52 37.55
N GLY A 138 -16.11 -19.53 38.18
CA GLY A 138 -16.62 -19.68 39.55
C GLY A 138 -17.87 -20.56 39.55
N LYS A 139 -17.84 -21.73 40.21
CA LYS A 139 -19.08 -22.43 40.59
C LYS A 139 -19.93 -21.43 41.38
N GLY A 140 -21.10 -21.09 40.85
CA GLY A 140 -21.99 -20.10 41.45
C GLY A 140 -22.19 -20.35 42.95
N ALA A 141 -21.99 -19.31 43.75
CA ALA A 141 -22.49 -19.29 45.10
C ALA A 141 -24.02 -19.29 45.03
N ALA A 142 -24.62 -20.45 45.26
CA ALA A 142 -26.05 -20.53 45.52
C ALA A 142 -26.37 -19.68 46.77
N SER A 143 -27.38 -18.82 46.65
CA SER A 143 -27.96 -18.04 47.75
C SER A 143 -28.37 -18.96 48.91
N PRO A 144 -28.11 -18.60 50.20
CA PRO A 144 -28.46 -19.48 51.31
C PRO A 144 -29.97 -19.41 51.59
N SER A 145 -30.65 -20.54 51.45
CA SER A 145 -31.96 -20.80 52.06
C SER A 145 -31.75 -21.25 53.52
N PRO A 146 -32.60 -20.86 54.50
CA PRO A 146 -32.31 -21.03 55.92
C PRO A 146 -32.36 -22.50 56.37
N SER A 147 -31.39 -22.88 57.20
CA SER A 147 -31.28 -24.20 57.83
C SER A 147 -32.33 -24.44 58.92
N PRO A 148 -32.71 -25.70 59.18
CA PRO A 148 -33.04 -26.15 60.52
C PRO A 148 -31.91 -27.03 61.11
N THR A 149 -31.46 -26.57 62.27
CA THR A 149 -30.99 -27.26 63.48
C THR A 149 -30.72 -28.78 63.45
N GLY A 150 -29.52 -29.18 63.88
CA GLY A 150 -29.24 -30.53 64.41
C GLY A 150 -27.78 -31.00 64.28
N SER A 151 -27.01 -30.86 65.36
CA SER A 151 -25.69 -31.52 65.60
C SER A 151 -25.90 -32.72 66.55
N PRO A 152 -24.88 -33.54 66.92
CA PRO A 152 -23.60 -33.91 66.29
C PRO A 152 -23.29 -35.44 66.37
N SER A 153 -22.25 -35.93 65.66
CA SER A 153 -21.22 -36.84 66.25
C SER A 153 -20.19 -37.36 65.23
N GLY A 154 -18.90 -37.36 65.64
CA GLY A 154 -17.89 -38.35 65.23
C GLY A 154 -16.70 -37.88 64.36
N LYS A 155 -15.57 -37.57 65.00
CA LYS A 155 -14.17 -37.51 64.46
C LYS A 155 -13.42 -38.76 64.99
N PRO A 156 -12.11 -39.05 64.73
CA PRO A 156 -11.13 -38.62 63.68
C PRO A 156 -10.19 -39.72 63.09
N SER A 157 -9.32 -39.29 62.14
CA SER A 157 -7.89 -39.68 61.92
C SER A 157 -7.58 -40.92 61.05
N GLY A 158 -6.52 -41.00 60.21
CA GLY A 158 -5.32 -40.18 59.91
C GLY A 158 -4.74 -40.56 58.51
N ALA A 159 -4.02 -39.68 57.80
CA ALA A 159 -2.53 -39.52 57.73
C ALA A 159 -1.77 -40.78 57.23
N ALA A 160 -0.76 -40.80 56.36
CA ALA A 160 0.02 -39.83 55.55
C ALA A 160 1.05 -40.62 54.68
N GLY A 161 1.70 -39.94 53.71
CA GLY A 161 3.02 -40.28 53.08
C GLY A 161 2.99 -41.24 51.87
N ASP A 162 3.81 -41.14 50.83
CA ASP A 162 4.96 -40.29 50.50
C ASP A 162 5.30 -40.36 48.98
N LYS A 163 6.08 -39.40 48.48
CA LYS A 163 6.66 -39.21 47.11
C LYS A 163 7.93 -40.11 46.90
N PRO A 164 8.79 -40.03 45.84
CA PRO A 164 8.77 -39.38 44.50
C PRO A 164 9.43 -40.18 43.31
N ALA A 165 9.46 -39.55 42.12
CA ALA A 165 10.48 -39.63 41.02
C ALA A 165 10.50 -40.91 40.13
N ALA A 166 10.89 -40.93 38.84
CA ALA A 166 11.21 -39.96 37.79
C ALA A 166 11.32 -40.72 36.41
N THR A 167 11.31 -39.95 35.31
CA THR A 167 12.03 -40.14 34.02
C THR A 167 11.70 -41.25 32.98
N ASP A 168 11.47 -40.74 31.75
CA ASP A 168 12.04 -41.13 30.45
C ASP A 168 11.39 -42.15 29.47
N LYS A 169 10.97 -41.56 28.33
CA LYS A 169 11.27 -41.86 26.89
C LYS A 169 10.90 -43.19 26.20
N ASN A 170 10.16 -42.98 25.09
CA ASN A 170 10.29 -43.51 23.71
C ASN A 170 9.89 -44.96 23.32
N SER A 171 8.92 -44.98 22.39
CA SER A 171 8.95 -45.55 21.02
C SER A 171 8.51 -46.99 20.68
N ALA A 172 7.81 -47.04 19.53
CA ALA A 172 7.53 -48.12 18.55
C ALA A 172 6.37 -49.10 18.89
N SER A 173 5.21 -49.07 18.21
CA SER A 173 4.83 -49.49 16.82
C SER A 173 4.68 -51.03 16.68
N PRO A 174 3.89 -51.66 15.76
CA PRO A 174 2.79 -51.23 14.86
C PRO A 174 1.56 -52.21 14.88
N SER A 175 0.50 -51.93 14.08
CA SER A 175 -0.04 -52.91 13.11
C SER A 175 -1.01 -52.28 12.10
N ALA A 176 -0.76 -52.60 10.82
CA ALA A 176 -1.59 -52.34 9.64
C ALA A 176 -2.80 -53.29 9.61
N THR A 177 -3.83 -53.14 8.76
CA THR A 177 -3.94 -53.58 7.34
C THR A 177 -5.41 -53.31 6.86
N PRO A 178 -5.85 -53.54 5.59
CA PRO A 178 -5.66 -52.76 4.36
C PRO A 178 -6.97 -52.24 3.69
N THR A 179 -6.72 -51.52 2.59
CA THR A 179 -7.53 -50.89 1.53
C THR A 179 -8.30 -51.80 0.56
N THR A 180 -9.35 -51.24 -0.10
CA THR A 180 -9.62 -51.39 -1.56
C THR A 180 -10.20 -50.11 -2.18
N GLN A 181 -9.85 -49.84 -3.44
CA GLN A 181 -10.09 -48.61 -4.24
C GLN A 181 -11.16 -48.78 -5.35
N GLY A 182 -11.63 -47.64 -5.90
CA GLY A 182 -12.06 -47.44 -7.31
C GLY A 182 -13.59 -47.45 -7.53
N ARG A 183 -14.25 -46.60 -8.33
CA ARG A 183 -13.85 -45.68 -9.42
C ARG A 183 -14.99 -44.65 -9.73
N ALA A 184 -14.60 -43.59 -10.46
CA ALA A 184 -15.27 -42.40 -11.02
C ALA A 184 -16.65 -42.53 -11.73
N VAL A 185 -17.38 -41.40 -11.81
CA VAL A 185 -17.90 -40.74 -13.06
C VAL A 185 -18.47 -39.32 -12.80
N THR A 186 -18.56 -38.55 -13.89
CA THR A 186 -18.67 -37.09 -14.09
C THR A 186 -20.06 -36.56 -14.46
N ASP A 187 -20.27 -35.26 -14.21
CA ASP A 187 -21.04 -34.20 -14.93
C ASP A 187 -22.45 -34.42 -15.54
N GLY A 188 -23.33 -33.41 -15.35
CA GLY A 188 -24.45 -33.15 -16.27
C GLY A 188 -25.65 -32.29 -15.81
N LEU A 189 -25.48 -30.96 -15.81
CA LEU A 189 -26.44 -29.86 -16.14
C LEU A 189 -27.97 -30.12 -16.35
N LYS A 190 -28.86 -29.32 -15.72
CA LYS A 190 -29.62 -28.14 -16.29
C LYS A 190 -30.79 -27.63 -15.41
N ALA A 191 -30.95 -26.29 -15.42
CA ALA A 191 -32.13 -25.48 -15.05
C ALA A 191 -33.34 -25.77 -16.00
N ASP A 192 -34.59 -25.31 -15.85
CA ASP A 192 -35.17 -24.06 -15.34
C ASP A 192 -36.72 -24.22 -15.34
N ALA A 193 -37.47 -23.41 -14.58
CA ALA A 193 -38.84 -22.94 -14.94
C ALA A 193 -39.40 -21.90 -13.92
N THR A 194 -39.63 -20.67 -14.41
CA THR A 194 -40.58 -19.62 -13.95
C THR A 194 -41.59 -19.41 -15.14
N PRO A 195 -42.71 -18.61 -15.17
CA PRO A 195 -43.02 -17.41 -14.38
C PRO A 195 -44.51 -16.95 -14.13
N SER A 196 -44.64 -15.84 -13.36
CA SER A 196 -45.61 -14.69 -13.46
C SER A 196 -47.10 -14.86 -13.06
N ALA A 197 -47.89 -13.88 -12.54
CA ALA A 197 -47.78 -12.40 -12.40
C ALA A 197 -48.87 -11.77 -11.46
N SER A 198 -48.66 -10.50 -11.05
CA SER A 198 -49.60 -9.36 -10.73
C SER A 198 -50.61 -9.45 -9.55
N ALA A 199 -51.11 -8.39 -8.87
CA ALA A 199 -50.84 -6.94 -8.68
C ALA A 199 -51.83 -6.36 -7.61
N SER A 200 -51.52 -5.19 -6.99
CA SER A 200 -52.40 -4.18 -6.31
C SER A 200 -53.05 -4.55 -4.94
N ASP A 201 -53.32 -3.72 -3.90
CA ASP A 201 -53.59 -2.27 -3.71
C ASP A 201 -53.35 -1.79 -2.24
N LYS A 202 -53.23 -0.46 -2.03
CA LYS A 202 -53.29 0.33 -0.76
C LYS A 202 -54.76 0.80 -0.53
N PRO A 203 -55.22 1.60 0.50
CA PRO A 203 -54.61 2.17 1.71
C PRO A 203 -55.49 2.25 3.01
N GLY A 204 -54.89 2.72 4.13
CA GLY A 204 -55.56 3.65 5.07
C GLY A 204 -55.72 3.22 6.54
N ALA A 205 -55.05 3.93 7.46
CA ALA A 205 -55.62 4.62 8.64
C ALA A 205 -54.62 4.73 9.82
N SER A 206 -54.41 5.96 10.29
CA SER A 206 -53.98 6.33 11.64
C SER A 206 -55.10 7.23 12.20
N PRO A 207 -55.46 7.16 13.50
CA PRO A 207 -54.73 7.89 14.55
C PRO A 207 -54.59 7.17 15.93
N SER A 208 -53.51 7.52 16.66
CA SER A 208 -53.18 7.56 18.12
C SER A 208 -54.13 7.00 19.23
N PRO A 209 -53.71 6.85 20.52
CA PRO A 209 -52.36 6.76 21.13
C PRO A 209 -52.18 5.62 22.19
N SER A 210 -50.94 5.40 22.65
CA SER A 210 -50.50 4.72 23.90
C SER A 210 -51.00 3.31 24.25
N ALA A 211 -50.06 2.35 24.21
CA ALA A 211 -49.81 1.45 25.35
C ALA A 211 -48.42 0.78 25.19
N SER A 212 -47.58 0.96 26.20
CA SER A 212 -46.33 0.23 26.41
C SER A 212 -46.58 -1.27 26.57
N GLY A 213 -45.72 -2.11 25.98
CA GLY A 213 -45.55 -3.48 26.44
C GLY A 213 -45.13 -4.47 25.36
N GLY A 214 -43.97 -5.10 25.55
CA GLY A 214 -43.76 -6.49 25.15
C GLY A 214 -43.12 -6.75 23.78
N SER A 215 -41.88 -6.32 23.57
CA SER A 215 -40.96 -7.01 22.65
C SER A 215 -39.50 -7.09 23.15
N GLY A 216 -39.18 -6.53 24.32
CA GLY A 216 -37.83 -6.57 24.90
C GLY A 216 -37.47 -7.88 25.62
N ASP A 217 -38.46 -8.69 25.99
CA ASP A 217 -38.23 -9.83 26.89
C ASP A 217 -37.68 -11.08 26.19
N ALA A 218 -37.95 -11.25 24.89
CA ALA A 218 -37.46 -12.41 24.14
C ALA A 218 -35.95 -12.32 23.85
N ASP A 219 -35.47 -11.14 23.43
CA ASP A 219 -34.05 -10.88 23.14
C ASP A 219 -33.22 -10.79 24.42
N ALA A 220 -33.76 -10.19 25.49
CA ALA A 220 -33.13 -10.17 26.81
C ALA A 220 -32.95 -11.59 27.38
N ASN A 221 -33.96 -12.45 27.27
CA ASN A 221 -33.88 -13.84 27.71
C ASN A 221 -32.90 -14.69 26.87
N ALA A 222 -32.82 -14.45 25.55
CA ALA A 222 -31.85 -15.12 24.68
C ALA A 222 -30.40 -14.72 25.00
N LEU A 223 -30.15 -13.44 25.28
CA LEU A 223 -28.85 -12.94 25.74
C LEU A 223 -28.47 -13.52 27.11
N GLN A 224 -29.43 -13.58 28.05
CA GLN A 224 -29.21 -14.16 29.38
C GLN A 224 -28.85 -15.66 29.29
N ALA A 225 -29.50 -16.42 28.40
CA ALA A 225 -29.20 -17.82 28.17
C ALA A 225 -27.80 -18.04 27.54
N LYS A 226 -27.39 -17.16 26.61
CA LYS A 226 -26.03 -17.15 26.06
C LYS A 226 -24.99 -16.77 27.12
N TYR A 227 -25.30 -15.79 27.96
CA TYR A 227 -24.46 -15.36 29.08
C TYR A 227 -24.24 -16.47 30.09
N ALA A 228 -25.26 -17.25 30.44
CA ALA A 228 -25.13 -18.38 31.36
C ALA A 228 -24.16 -19.45 30.83
N LYS A 229 -24.12 -19.68 29.51
CA LYS A 229 -23.25 -20.66 28.84
C LYS A 229 -21.87 -20.11 28.47
N LEU A 230 -21.69 -18.79 28.53
CA LEU A 230 -20.45 -18.14 28.17
C LEU A 230 -19.34 -18.50 29.17
N ASP A 231 -18.23 -19.02 28.66
CA ASP A 231 -17.00 -19.24 29.42
C ASP A 231 -15.85 -18.45 28.77
N CYS A 232 -15.43 -17.39 29.45
CA CYS A 232 -14.32 -16.54 29.05
C CYS A 232 -12.94 -17.13 29.37
N THR A 233 -12.85 -18.31 30.01
CA THR A 233 -11.56 -19.00 30.17
C THR A 233 -11.11 -19.68 28.88
N ASP A 234 -12.04 -20.02 27.98
CA ASP A 234 -11.72 -20.57 26.67
C ASP A 234 -11.25 -19.46 25.71
N THR A 235 -10.15 -19.74 25.00
CA THR A 235 -9.53 -18.81 24.04
C THR A 235 -10.36 -18.66 22.77
N LYS A 236 -11.02 -19.74 22.31
CA LYS A 236 -11.84 -19.67 21.08
C LYS A 236 -13.11 -18.87 21.29
N THR A 237 -13.75 -19.07 22.44
CA THR A 237 -14.95 -18.34 22.85
C THR A 237 -14.68 -16.84 22.93
N ARG A 238 -13.57 -16.41 23.55
CA ARG A 238 -13.18 -14.99 23.63
C ARG A 238 -13.11 -14.32 22.25
N SER A 239 -12.49 -14.97 21.27
CA SER A 239 -12.34 -14.40 19.92
C SER A 239 -13.64 -14.27 19.13
N THR A 240 -14.78 -14.76 19.61
CA THR A 240 -16.05 -14.78 18.86
C THR A 240 -17.24 -14.15 19.58
N VAL A 241 -17.11 -13.84 20.88
CA VAL A 241 -18.25 -13.52 21.77
C VAL A 241 -18.89 -12.15 21.51
N GLY A 242 -18.16 -11.23 20.87
CA GLY A 242 -18.65 -9.92 20.47
C GLY A 242 -18.60 -9.66 18.95
N ASP A 243 -18.28 -10.68 18.15
CA ASP A 243 -18.08 -10.51 16.70
C ASP A 243 -19.42 -10.23 15.99
N GLY A 244 -19.44 -9.15 15.20
CA GLY A 244 -20.56 -8.80 14.33
C GLY A 244 -21.78 -8.16 15.02
N VAL A 245 -21.69 -7.81 16.30
CA VAL A 245 -22.79 -7.10 17.01
C VAL A 245 -22.73 -5.60 16.72
N LYS A 246 -23.89 -5.01 16.40
CA LYS A 246 -23.99 -3.58 16.10
C LYS A 246 -23.77 -2.74 17.36
N ALA A 247 -23.31 -1.50 17.16
CA ALA A 247 -23.15 -0.52 18.25
C ALA A 247 -24.45 -0.31 19.04
N SER A 248 -25.60 -0.29 18.37
CA SER A 248 -26.93 -0.04 18.95
C SER A 248 -27.52 -1.22 19.73
N GLU A 249 -26.93 -2.42 19.65
CA GLU A 249 -27.49 -3.64 20.24
C GLU A 249 -26.70 -4.03 21.51
N PRO A 250 -27.35 -4.58 22.55
CA PRO A 250 -26.65 -5.15 23.70
C PRO A 250 -25.81 -6.36 23.28
N THR A 251 -24.66 -6.55 23.92
CA THR A 251 -23.69 -7.59 23.55
C THR A 251 -23.15 -8.32 24.78
N LEU A 252 -22.59 -9.50 24.55
CA LEU A 252 -21.78 -10.20 25.52
C LEU A 252 -20.30 -9.88 25.25
N ALA A 253 -19.50 -9.83 26.31
CA ALA A 253 -18.08 -9.59 26.21
C ALA A 253 -17.30 -10.32 27.30
N CYS A 254 -16.02 -10.53 27.05
CA CYS A 254 -15.08 -11.08 28.01
C CYS A 254 -14.06 -10.02 28.40
N GLY A 255 -13.62 -10.03 29.66
CA GLY A 255 -12.57 -9.12 30.14
C GLY A 255 -11.84 -9.70 31.34
N LYS A 256 -10.73 -9.09 31.73
CA LYS A 256 -10.03 -9.43 32.97
C LYS A 256 -10.33 -8.39 34.03
N ASN A 257 -10.60 -8.83 35.24
CA ASN A 257 -10.71 -7.94 36.39
C ASN A 257 -9.31 -7.46 36.85
N ALA A 258 -9.29 -6.54 37.82
CA ALA A 258 -8.05 -6.02 38.42
C ALA A 258 -7.16 -7.12 39.07
N GLN A 259 -7.72 -8.30 39.36
CA GLN A 259 -7.00 -9.45 39.92
C GLN A 259 -6.51 -10.44 38.83
N GLY A 260 -6.71 -10.11 37.55
CA GLY A 260 -6.30 -10.93 36.41
C GLY A 260 -7.21 -12.13 36.11
N GLN A 261 -8.35 -12.25 36.79
CA GLN A 261 -9.34 -13.31 36.55
C GLN A 261 -10.28 -12.94 35.42
N TRP A 262 -10.68 -13.92 34.62
CA TRP A 262 -11.65 -13.71 33.54
C TRP A 262 -13.04 -13.46 34.09
N GLN A 263 -13.70 -12.44 33.57
CA GLN A 263 -15.09 -12.10 33.82
C GLN A 263 -15.84 -12.06 32.49
N LYS A 264 -17.11 -12.44 32.56
CA LYS A 264 -18.06 -12.28 31.46
C LYS A 264 -19.02 -11.14 31.79
N TYR A 265 -19.41 -10.41 30.76
CA TYR A 265 -20.20 -9.20 30.88
C TYR A 265 -21.43 -9.28 29.99
N ILE A 266 -22.54 -8.72 30.48
CA ILE A 266 -23.67 -8.27 29.66
C ILE A 266 -23.52 -6.76 29.54
N LEU A 267 -23.36 -6.28 28.32
CA LEU A 267 -23.15 -4.88 28.02
C LEU A 267 -24.38 -4.32 27.29
N GLY A 268 -24.77 -3.11 27.67
CA GLY A 268 -25.79 -2.37 26.94
C GLY A 268 -25.32 -1.87 25.57
N PRO A 269 -26.20 -1.18 24.82
CA PRO A 269 -25.82 -0.45 23.61
C PRO A 269 -24.65 0.51 23.84
N ALA A 270 -23.84 0.75 22.81
CA ALA A 270 -22.77 1.73 22.85
C ALA A 270 -23.34 3.13 23.10
N ALA A 271 -22.87 3.77 24.17
CA ALA A 271 -23.28 5.11 24.57
C ALA A 271 -22.32 6.19 24.03
N VAL A 272 -21.04 5.84 23.88
CA VAL A 272 -20.02 6.67 23.24
C VAL A 272 -19.22 5.79 22.29
N ASP A 273 -18.96 6.31 21.09
CA ASP A 273 -18.22 5.61 20.04
C ASP A 273 -16.76 6.08 20.02
N GLY A 274 -15.85 5.24 19.50
CA GLY A 274 -14.45 5.61 19.32
C GLY A 274 -14.22 6.85 18.45
N THR A 275 -15.17 7.18 17.55
CA THR A 275 -15.11 8.40 16.74
C THR A 275 -15.30 9.68 17.56
N ASP A 276 -15.82 9.57 18.79
CA ASP A 276 -15.99 10.69 19.69
C ASP A 276 -14.69 11.02 20.48
N VAL A 277 -13.64 10.20 20.36
CA VAL A 277 -12.31 10.40 20.96
C VAL A 277 -11.43 11.22 20.01
N ASP A 278 -10.86 12.31 20.51
CA ASP A 278 -9.97 13.20 19.74
C ASP A 278 -8.50 12.78 19.86
N LYS A 279 -8.06 12.43 21.08
CA LYS A 279 -6.66 12.09 21.37
C LYS A 279 -6.55 11.06 22.48
N ALA A 280 -5.55 10.17 22.42
CA ALA A 280 -5.17 9.30 23.52
C ALA A 280 -3.65 9.35 23.76
N GLN A 281 -3.23 9.27 25.02
CA GLN A 281 -1.83 9.40 25.41
C GLN A 281 -1.51 8.41 26.52
N ALA A 282 -0.41 7.68 26.37
CA ALA A 282 0.17 6.90 27.46
C ALA A 282 0.94 7.84 28.41
N VAL A 283 0.52 7.89 29.67
CA VAL A 283 1.12 8.77 30.69
C VAL A 283 1.57 7.91 31.87
N LEU A 284 2.75 8.20 32.41
CA LEU A 284 3.20 7.58 33.65
C LEU A 284 2.63 8.39 34.83
N ASN A 285 1.65 7.83 35.54
CA ASN A 285 1.07 8.47 36.71
C ASN A 285 1.98 8.24 37.93
N THR A 286 2.91 9.17 38.12
CA THR A 286 3.87 9.17 39.24
C THR A 286 3.26 9.68 40.55
N GLN A 287 2.09 10.33 40.48
CA GLN A 287 1.49 11.04 41.61
C GLN A 287 0.65 10.11 42.49
N THR A 288 -0.06 9.16 41.89
CA THR A 288 -0.83 8.12 42.61
C THR A 288 -0.09 6.80 42.72
N GLY A 289 1.07 6.67 42.06
CA GLY A 289 1.80 5.39 41.97
C GLY A 289 1.08 4.34 41.12
N ALA A 290 0.05 4.70 40.36
CA ALA A 290 -0.76 3.80 39.54
C ALA A 290 -0.01 3.21 38.32
N GLY A 291 1.23 3.65 38.07
CA GLY A 291 2.03 3.16 36.95
C GLY A 291 1.61 3.81 35.63
N TRP A 292 1.71 3.07 34.53
CA TRP A 292 1.32 3.56 33.21
C TRP A 292 -0.20 3.53 33.07
N THR A 293 -0.79 4.67 32.67
CA THR A 293 -2.22 4.79 32.36
C THR A 293 -2.40 5.40 30.98
N VAL A 294 -3.58 5.21 30.38
CA VAL A 294 -3.90 5.81 29.08
C VAL A 294 -4.98 6.86 29.30
N THR A 295 -4.61 8.13 29.15
CA THR A 295 -5.55 9.25 29.20
C THR A 295 -6.08 9.53 27.81
N MET A 296 -7.38 9.82 27.70
CA MET A 296 -8.03 10.18 26.45
C MET A 296 -8.82 11.47 26.59
N ASP A 297 -8.84 12.24 25.52
CA ASP A 297 -9.58 13.48 25.38
C ASP A 297 -10.69 13.26 24.36
N PHE A 298 -11.92 13.65 24.70
CA PHE A 298 -13.06 13.56 23.81
C PHE A 298 -13.23 14.84 22.99
N THR A 299 -13.83 14.72 21.81
CA THR A 299 -14.34 15.86 21.04
C THR A 299 -15.45 16.59 21.80
N ASP A 300 -15.76 17.84 21.44
CA ASP A 300 -16.82 18.63 22.09
C ASP A 300 -18.19 17.91 22.12
N GLY A 301 -18.50 17.16 21.06
CA GLY A 301 -19.70 16.33 20.98
C GLY A 301 -19.61 15.09 21.87
N GLY A 302 -18.46 14.42 21.86
CA GLY A 302 -18.16 13.26 22.69
C GLY A 302 -18.21 13.56 24.19
N ALA A 303 -17.62 14.67 24.60
CA ALA A 303 -17.58 15.12 25.99
C ALA A 303 -18.99 15.30 26.58
N LYS A 304 -19.94 15.81 25.79
CA LYS A 304 -21.35 15.94 26.21
C LYS A 304 -22.02 14.58 26.38
N LYS A 305 -21.91 13.70 25.39
CA LYS A 305 -22.43 12.32 25.48
C LYS A 305 -21.85 11.57 26.69
N PHE A 306 -20.55 11.73 26.91
CA PHE A 306 -19.83 11.12 28.02
C PHE A 306 -20.29 11.68 29.38
N ALA A 307 -20.48 13.00 29.51
CA ALA A 307 -21.03 13.62 30.71
C ALA A 307 -22.47 13.16 31.00
N ASP A 308 -23.31 13.07 29.97
CA ASP A 308 -24.70 12.65 30.11
C ASP A 308 -24.84 11.20 30.58
N ILE A 309 -24.06 10.28 30.00
CA ILE A 309 -24.11 8.87 30.39
C ILE A 309 -23.48 8.63 31.75
N THR A 310 -22.36 9.28 32.06
CA THR A 310 -21.72 9.15 33.38
C THR A 310 -22.61 9.72 34.49
N GLY A 311 -23.33 10.81 34.23
CA GLY A 311 -24.34 11.33 35.16
C GLY A 311 -25.47 10.35 35.46
N LYS A 312 -25.93 9.59 34.46
CA LYS A 312 -26.94 8.53 34.64
C LYS A 312 -26.37 7.33 35.39
N LEU A 313 -25.17 6.88 35.03
CA LEU A 313 -24.53 5.72 35.66
C LEU A 313 -24.17 5.97 37.13
N ALA A 314 -23.78 7.19 37.49
CA ALA A 314 -23.46 7.57 38.86
C ALA A 314 -24.63 7.39 39.85
N GLN A 315 -25.87 7.39 39.36
CA GLN A 315 -27.07 7.19 40.19
C GLN A 315 -27.38 5.71 40.46
N ASN A 316 -26.77 4.80 39.72
CA ASN A 316 -27.03 3.36 39.83
C ASN A 316 -26.15 2.70 40.90
N GLN A 317 -26.54 1.49 41.31
CA GLN A 317 -25.71 0.63 42.15
C GLN A 317 -24.84 -0.30 41.30
N SER A 318 -23.75 -0.82 41.88
CA SER A 318 -22.89 -1.80 41.23
C SER A 318 -23.64 -3.09 40.89
N PRO A 319 -23.46 -3.69 39.70
CA PRO A 319 -22.50 -3.34 38.64
C PRO A 319 -23.00 -2.31 37.61
N GLN A 320 -24.24 -1.83 37.73
CA GLN A 320 -24.89 -0.92 36.76
C GLN A 320 -24.35 0.52 36.76
N ASN A 321 -23.43 0.84 37.66
CA ASN A 321 -22.66 2.09 37.66
C ASN A 321 -21.27 1.94 37.04
N GLN A 322 -20.94 0.77 36.47
CA GLN A 322 -19.69 0.57 35.73
C GLN A 322 -19.87 0.97 34.26
N PHE A 323 -18.81 1.54 33.68
CA PHE A 323 -18.78 1.91 32.27
C PHE A 323 -17.65 1.16 31.55
N ALA A 324 -18.01 0.09 30.85
CA ALA A 324 -17.04 -0.77 30.19
C ALA A 324 -16.48 -0.12 28.92
N ILE A 325 -15.16 -0.16 28.80
CA ILE A 325 -14.38 0.25 27.64
C ILE A 325 -14.06 -1.02 26.85
N VAL A 326 -14.74 -1.17 25.71
CA VAL A 326 -14.66 -2.34 24.85
C VAL A 326 -13.83 -2.03 23.63
N LEU A 327 -12.84 -2.88 23.34
CA LEU A 327 -12.01 -2.80 22.15
C LEU A 327 -12.13 -4.10 21.36
N ASP A 328 -12.64 -4.00 20.12
CA ASP A 328 -12.84 -5.16 19.23
C ASP A 328 -13.64 -6.32 19.88
N GLY A 329 -14.56 -5.99 20.80
CA GLY A 329 -15.43 -6.97 21.49
C GLY A 329 -14.93 -7.45 22.85
N ASP A 330 -13.67 -7.17 23.21
CA ASP A 330 -13.09 -7.48 24.52
C ASP A 330 -13.18 -6.28 25.47
N VAL A 331 -13.53 -6.51 26.74
CA VAL A 331 -13.52 -5.47 27.79
C VAL A 331 -12.08 -5.26 28.26
N VAL A 332 -11.53 -4.08 27.97
CA VAL A 332 -10.17 -3.67 28.38
C VAL A 332 -10.18 -3.12 29.80
N SER A 333 -11.21 -2.38 30.17
CA SER A 333 -11.37 -1.77 31.49
C SER A 333 -12.85 -1.48 31.78
N ASP A 334 -13.25 -1.61 33.04
CA ASP A 334 -14.63 -1.44 33.54
C ASP A 334 -14.69 -0.51 34.77
N PRO A 335 -14.26 0.76 34.65
CA PRO A 335 -14.24 1.70 35.77
C PRO A 335 -15.64 1.99 36.35
N TYR A 336 -15.68 2.22 37.66
CA TYR A 336 -16.88 2.66 38.37
C TYR A 336 -17.09 4.16 38.22
N VAL A 337 -18.30 4.56 37.84
CA VAL A 337 -18.69 5.96 37.75
C VAL A 337 -19.38 6.37 39.05
N ARG A 338 -18.82 7.36 39.76
CA ARG A 338 -19.37 7.88 41.03
C ARG A 338 -20.01 9.27 40.91
N GLN A 339 -19.64 10.01 39.88
CA GLN A 339 -20.12 11.36 39.60
C GLN A 339 -20.11 11.60 38.09
N ALA A 340 -20.87 12.59 37.63
CA ALA A 340 -20.84 13.01 36.24
C ALA A 340 -19.45 13.57 35.89
N LEU A 341 -18.86 13.08 34.79
CA LEU A 341 -17.56 13.52 34.32
C LEU A 341 -17.74 14.54 33.19
N THR A 342 -17.70 15.82 33.54
CA THR A 342 -17.91 16.95 32.62
C THR A 342 -16.60 17.52 32.04
N GLY A 343 -15.45 17.02 32.50
CA GLY A 343 -14.12 17.50 32.09
C GLY A 343 -13.69 17.11 30.67
N GLY A 344 -14.48 16.27 29.97
CA GLY A 344 -14.18 15.87 28.60
C GLY A 344 -12.98 14.92 28.45
N ASN A 345 -12.45 14.41 29.54
CA ASN A 345 -11.34 13.45 29.56
C ASN A 345 -11.71 12.17 30.32
N ALA A 346 -11.07 11.06 29.95
CA ALA A 346 -11.15 9.79 30.67
C ALA A 346 -9.77 9.16 30.83
N GLU A 347 -9.63 8.31 31.85
CA GLU A 347 -8.40 7.58 32.13
C GLU A 347 -8.68 6.08 32.17
N ILE A 348 -7.95 5.32 31.35
CA ILE A 348 -7.90 3.85 31.45
C ILE A 348 -6.75 3.48 32.38
N SER A 349 -7.09 2.98 33.56
CA SER A 349 -6.14 2.43 34.53
C SER A 349 -6.14 0.91 34.49
N GLY A 350 -4.98 0.29 34.71
CA GLY A 350 -4.79 -1.16 34.77
C GLY A 350 -3.33 -1.53 34.98
N ASN A 351 -3.01 -2.83 34.98
CA ASN A 351 -1.63 -3.34 35.06
C ASN A 351 -0.88 -3.16 33.72
N PHE A 352 -0.81 -1.94 33.20
CA PHE A 352 -0.09 -1.64 31.96
C PHE A 352 1.41 -1.44 32.23
N ASN A 353 2.21 -1.98 31.33
CA ASN A 353 3.61 -1.55 31.15
C ASN A 353 3.69 -0.47 30.06
N GLN A 354 4.84 0.21 29.96
CA GLN A 354 5.07 1.27 28.97
C GLN A 354 4.63 0.87 27.57
N GLN A 355 5.06 -0.31 27.10
CA GLN A 355 4.76 -0.76 25.74
C GLN A 355 3.26 -0.99 25.51
N SER A 356 2.59 -1.66 26.45
CA SER A 356 1.15 -1.93 26.35
C SER A 356 0.31 -0.66 26.41
N ALA A 357 0.70 0.32 27.22
CA ALA A 357 0.03 1.62 27.28
C ALA A 357 0.25 2.42 25.98
N GLN A 358 1.48 2.42 25.45
CA GLN A 358 1.81 3.07 24.18
C GLN A 358 1.01 2.46 23.02
N ASP A 359 0.99 1.13 22.94
CA ASP A 359 0.28 0.38 21.91
C ASP A 359 -1.23 0.67 21.96
N LEU A 360 -1.82 0.66 23.16
CA LEU A 360 -3.24 1.01 23.34
C LEU A 360 -3.50 2.47 22.97
N SER A 361 -2.67 3.41 23.42
CA SER A 361 -2.82 4.85 23.10
C SER A 361 -2.72 5.12 21.60
N ASN A 362 -1.85 4.40 20.89
CA ASN A 362 -1.72 4.47 19.44
C ASN A 362 -3.00 3.96 18.77
N MET A 363 -3.52 2.80 19.19
CA MET A 363 -4.78 2.26 18.65
C MET A 363 -5.95 3.23 18.83
N LEU A 364 -6.04 3.89 19.99
CA LEU A 364 -7.14 4.81 20.31
C LEU A 364 -6.99 6.18 19.63
N SER A 365 -5.77 6.70 19.46
CA SER A 365 -5.53 8.04 18.88
C SER A 365 -5.79 8.13 17.38
N TYR A 366 -5.54 7.05 16.64
CA TYR A 366 -5.63 7.08 15.18
C TYR A 366 -7.04 6.73 14.66
N GLY A 367 -7.99 6.45 15.56
CA GLY A 367 -9.38 6.12 15.26
C GLY A 367 -9.59 4.69 14.78
N ALA A 368 -10.84 4.23 14.81
CA ALA A 368 -11.25 2.92 14.33
C ALA A 368 -11.19 2.84 12.79
N LEU A 369 -10.83 1.68 12.25
CA LEU A 369 -10.89 1.48 10.80
C LEU A 369 -12.36 1.50 10.33
N PRO A 370 -12.68 2.17 9.20
CA PRO A 370 -14.06 2.25 8.68
C PRO A 370 -14.60 0.91 8.17
N LEU A 371 -13.71 -0.06 7.97
CA LEU A 371 -14.01 -1.40 7.49
C LEU A 371 -13.29 -2.42 8.36
N THR A 372 -13.85 -3.62 8.44
CA THR A 372 -13.16 -4.75 9.06
C THR A 372 -12.16 -5.35 8.10
N PHE A 373 -10.97 -5.72 8.57
CA PHE A 373 -9.92 -6.29 7.72
C PHE A 373 -9.47 -7.64 8.26
N LYS A 374 -9.27 -8.60 7.36
CA LYS A 374 -8.65 -9.89 7.67
C LYS A 374 -7.30 -9.99 6.97
N VAL A 375 -6.32 -10.60 7.63
CA VAL A 375 -5.02 -10.89 7.01
C VAL A 375 -5.20 -12.00 5.98
N ASP A 376 -4.95 -11.69 4.71
CA ASP A 376 -5.08 -12.64 3.59
C ASP A 376 -3.75 -13.36 3.31
N SER A 377 -2.66 -12.61 3.26
CA SER A 377 -1.31 -13.17 3.08
C SER A 377 -0.26 -12.32 3.77
N MET A 378 0.84 -12.97 4.19
CA MET A 378 1.99 -12.33 4.83
C MET A 378 3.26 -12.91 4.23
N THR A 379 4.11 -12.05 3.68
CA THR A 379 5.41 -12.43 3.14
C THR A 379 6.49 -11.65 3.85
N THR A 380 7.45 -12.33 4.47
CA THR A 380 8.63 -11.68 5.07
C THR A 380 9.85 -12.00 4.24
N VAL A 381 10.55 -10.97 3.79
CA VAL A 381 11.78 -11.08 2.98
C VAL A 381 12.95 -10.63 3.84
N THR A 382 14.00 -11.43 3.90
CA THR A 382 15.22 -11.08 4.63
C THR A 382 16.05 -10.07 3.84
N ALA A 383 16.73 -9.17 4.54
CA ALA A 383 17.58 -8.16 3.91
C ALA A 383 18.76 -8.76 3.12
N ALA A 384 19.27 -9.92 3.56
CA ALA A 384 20.35 -10.62 2.86
C ALA A 384 19.93 -11.05 1.45
N LEU A 385 18.75 -11.69 1.34
CA LEU A 385 18.24 -12.16 0.05
C LEU A 385 17.98 -10.99 -0.92
N GLY A 386 17.45 -9.88 -0.41
CA GLY A 386 17.22 -8.67 -1.21
C GLY A 386 18.50 -7.99 -1.69
N GLY A 387 19.50 -7.90 -0.82
CA GLY A 387 20.82 -7.36 -1.16
C GLY A 387 21.53 -8.17 -2.25
N ASP A 388 21.54 -9.50 -2.11
CA ASP A 388 22.16 -10.40 -3.08
C ASP A 388 21.48 -10.29 -4.45
N GLN A 389 20.15 -10.22 -4.47
CA GLN A 389 19.39 -10.05 -5.70
C GLN A 389 19.61 -8.68 -6.35
N LEU A 390 19.71 -7.60 -5.57
CA LEU A 390 20.06 -6.28 -6.08
C LEU A 390 21.42 -6.29 -6.75
N GLN A 391 22.42 -6.87 -6.08
CA GLN A 391 23.77 -6.97 -6.60
C GLN A 391 23.81 -7.79 -7.88
N ALA A 392 23.14 -8.94 -7.92
CA ALA A 392 23.03 -9.75 -9.13
C ALA A 392 22.35 -8.99 -10.29
N GLY A 393 21.27 -8.26 -10.01
CA GLY A 393 20.59 -7.42 -10.98
C GLY A 393 21.46 -6.28 -11.53
N LEU A 394 22.21 -5.60 -10.65
CA LEU A 394 23.14 -4.54 -11.04
C LEU A 394 24.31 -5.09 -11.87
N ILE A 395 24.84 -6.26 -11.53
CA ILE A 395 25.89 -6.92 -12.32
C ILE A 395 25.35 -7.30 -13.71
N ALA A 396 24.16 -7.89 -13.79
CA ALA A 396 23.52 -8.21 -15.07
C ALA A 396 23.28 -6.96 -15.92
N GLY A 397 22.79 -5.87 -15.30
CA GLY A 397 22.62 -4.58 -15.95
C GLY A 397 23.94 -3.97 -16.45
N ALA A 398 25.00 -4.05 -15.65
CA ALA A 398 26.33 -3.56 -16.03
C ALA A 398 26.93 -4.35 -17.20
N ILE A 399 26.79 -5.68 -17.20
CA ILE A 399 27.20 -6.53 -18.32
C ILE A 399 26.40 -6.19 -19.58
N GLY A 400 25.07 -6.04 -19.46
CA GLY A 400 24.21 -5.64 -20.58
C GLY A 400 24.61 -4.28 -21.17
N LEU A 401 24.83 -3.28 -20.31
CA LEU A 401 25.30 -1.96 -20.72
C LEU A 401 26.68 -2.04 -21.40
N ALA A 402 27.61 -2.83 -20.85
CA ALA A 402 28.93 -3.02 -21.45
C ALA A 402 28.83 -3.64 -22.85
N LEU A 403 27.99 -4.66 -23.04
CA LEU A 403 27.76 -5.27 -24.35
C LEU A 403 27.16 -4.27 -25.35
N VAL A 404 26.19 -3.46 -24.93
CA VAL A 404 25.62 -2.39 -25.78
C VAL A 404 26.69 -1.38 -26.16
N VAL A 405 27.51 -0.92 -25.21
CA VAL A 405 28.60 0.03 -25.47
C VAL A 405 29.64 -0.56 -26.41
N ILE A 406 30.05 -1.81 -26.23
CA ILE A 406 30.99 -2.51 -27.13
C ILE A 406 30.42 -2.60 -28.54
N TYR A 407 29.16 -3.01 -28.69
CA TYR A 407 28.49 -3.06 -29.98
C TYR A 407 28.45 -1.68 -30.65
N LEU A 408 28.08 -0.64 -29.90
CA LEU A 408 28.06 0.73 -30.41
C LEU A 408 29.45 1.16 -30.86
N LEU A 409 30.50 0.94 -30.06
CA LEU A 409 31.88 1.29 -30.43
C LEU A 409 32.36 0.55 -31.68
N ALA A 410 32.07 -0.74 -31.79
CA ALA A 410 32.45 -1.56 -32.95
C ALA A 410 31.74 -1.09 -34.23
N TYR A 411 30.43 -0.83 -34.16
CA TYR A 411 29.61 -0.54 -35.34
C TYR A 411 29.60 0.95 -35.73
N TYR A 412 29.47 1.86 -34.75
CA TYR A 412 29.33 3.31 -34.98
C TYR A 412 30.62 4.14 -34.72
N ARG A 413 31.67 3.54 -34.14
CA ARG A 413 33.00 4.13 -33.91
C ARG A 413 32.94 5.53 -33.24
N GLY A 414 33.36 6.59 -33.95
CA GLY A 414 33.38 7.95 -33.41
C GLY A 414 31.99 8.51 -33.09
N LEU A 415 30.94 7.98 -33.72
CA LEU A 415 29.56 8.38 -33.46
C LEU A 415 29.01 7.77 -32.16
N SER A 416 29.62 6.68 -31.70
CA SER A 416 29.30 6.02 -30.42
C SER A 416 29.60 6.89 -29.21
N PHE A 417 30.51 7.86 -29.33
CA PHE A 417 30.73 8.86 -28.28
C PHE A 417 29.45 9.64 -27.97
N VAL A 418 28.67 10.00 -29.00
CA VAL A 418 27.37 10.68 -28.83
C VAL A 418 26.40 9.77 -28.11
N ALA A 419 26.34 8.49 -28.51
CA ALA A 419 25.45 7.50 -27.91
C ALA A 419 25.76 7.27 -26.42
N ILE A 420 27.04 7.10 -26.07
CA ILE A 420 27.49 6.86 -24.69
C ILE A 420 27.18 8.09 -23.83
N LEU A 421 27.44 9.30 -24.34
CA LEU A 421 27.12 10.53 -23.61
C LEU A 421 25.60 10.67 -23.39
N SER A 422 24.79 10.30 -24.38
CA SER A 422 23.32 10.30 -24.26
C SER A 422 22.83 9.26 -23.24
N LEU A 423 23.40 8.05 -23.24
CA LEU A 423 23.10 7.02 -22.24
C LEU A 423 23.47 7.47 -20.82
N LEU A 424 24.61 8.14 -20.65
CA LEU A 424 25.02 8.68 -19.34
C LEU A 424 24.06 9.77 -18.85
N VAL A 425 23.64 10.67 -19.74
CA VAL A 425 22.64 11.69 -19.39
C VAL A 425 21.29 11.06 -19.03
N SER A 426 20.84 10.06 -19.80
CA SER A 426 19.63 9.32 -19.50
C SER A 426 19.70 8.61 -18.14
N ALA A 427 20.83 7.95 -17.84
CA ALA A 427 21.07 7.30 -16.56
C ALA A 427 21.09 8.30 -15.40
N ALA A 428 21.74 9.46 -15.55
CA ALA A 428 21.78 10.50 -14.53
C ALA A 428 20.40 11.11 -14.25
N LEU A 429 19.61 11.39 -15.31
CA LEU A 429 18.25 11.87 -15.18
C LEU A 429 17.34 10.83 -14.52
N THR A 430 17.46 9.56 -14.93
CA THR A 430 16.68 8.46 -14.34
C THR A 430 17.01 8.30 -12.85
N TYR A 431 18.30 8.31 -12.48
CA TYR A 431 18.73 8.19 -11.09
C TYR A 431 18.23 9.35 -10.22
N THR A 432 18.41 10.59 -10.69
CA THR A 432 17.97 11.78 -9.95
C THR A 432 16.46 11.84 -9.78
N LEU A 433 15.70 11.45 -10.81
CA LEU A 433 14.25 11.34 -10.70
C LEU A 433 13.84 10.24 -9.73
N MET A 434 14.44 9.05 -9.78
CA MET A 434 14.12 7.98 -8.81
C MET A 434 14.43 8.39 -7.37
N ALA A 435 15.51 9.13 -7.15
CA ALA A 435 15.86 9.67 -5.83
C ALA A 435 14.83 10.70 -5.34
N LEU A 436 14.38 11.61 -6.22
CA LEU A 436 13.42 12.66 -5.88
C LEU A 436 11.96 12.17 -5.79
N LEU A 437 11.59 11.16 -6.56
CA LEU A 437 10.22 10.62 -6.58
C LEU A 437 9.92 9.76 -5.35
N GLY A 438 10.95 9.24 -4.68
CA GLY A 438 10.79 8.45 -3.47
C GLY A 438 10.05 9.21 -2.35
N PRO A 439 10.52 10.39 -1.95
CA PRO A 439 9.83 11.23 -0.97
C PRO A 439 8.52 11.85 -1.49
N ALA A 440 8.44 12.22 -2.77
CA ALA A 440 7.31 12.98 -3.30
C ALA A 440 6.04 12.14 -3.49
N ILE A 441 6.18 10.88 -3.92
CA ILE A 441 5.05 10.01 -4.30
C ILE A 441 5.07 8.71 -3.46
N GLY A 442 6.04 8.55 -2.56
CA GLY A 442 6.23 7.29 -1.82
C GLY A 442 6.77 6.15 -2.68
N PHE A 443 7.35 6.46 -3.85
CA PHE A 443 7.83 5.43 -4.78
C PHE A 443 9.06 4.71 -4.21
N ALA A 444 8.95 3.39 -4.03
CA ALA A 444 10.06 2.55 -3.61
C ALA A 444 10.58 1.71 -4.79
N LEU A 445 11.89 1.77 -5.02
CA LEU A 445 12.58 0.98 -6.02
C LEU A 445 12.62 -0.49 -5.57
N ASN A 446 11.81 -1.34 -6.19
CA ASN A 446 11.80 -2.78 -5.95
C ASN A 446 12.58 -3.54 -7.05
N LEU A 447 12.73 -4.85 -6.90
CA LEU A 447 13.48 -5.66 -7.88
C LEU A 447 12.88 -5.59 -9.30
N PRO A 448 11.54 -5.71 -9.49
CA PRO A 448 10.96 -5.48 -10.81
C PRO A 448 11.22 -4.07 -11.37
N ALA A 449 11.18 -3.01 -10.56
CA ALA A 449 11.52 -1.65 -11.00
C ALA A 449 12.97 -1.57 -11.52
N VAL A 450 13.92 -2.23 -10.85
CA VAL A 450 15.30 -2.36 -11.34
C VAL A 450 15.34 -3.07 -12.69
N CYS A 451 14.61 -4.18 -12.87
CA CYS A 451 14.51 -4.83 -14.18
C CYS A 451 13.92 -3.90 -15.24
N GLY A 452 12.91 -3.10 -14.90
CA GLY A 452 12.33 -2.09 -15.79
C GLY A 452 13.35 -1.05 -16.23
N ALA A 453 14.19 -0.57 -15.30
CA ALA A 453 15.28 0.35 -15.60
C ALA A 453 16.34 -0.29 -16.53
N ILE A 454 16.67 -1.56 -16.32
CA ILE A 454 17.62 -2.30 -17.17
C ILE A 454 17.06 -2.48 -18.59
N VAL A 455 15.79 -2.87 -18.72
CA VAL A 455 15.11 -2.99 -20.03
C VAL A 455 15.09 -1.64 -20.76
N ALA A 456 14.85 -0.56 -20.02
CA ALA A 456 14.81 0.78 -20.59
C ALA A 456 16.15 1.23 -21.21
N ILE A 457 17.29 0.75 -20.71
CA ILE A 457 18.60 1.03 -21.33
C ILE A 457 18.61 0.53 -22.78
N GLY A 458 18.06 -0.67 -23.04
CA GLY A 458 17.96 -1.22 -24.39
C GLY A 458 17.05 -0.38 -25.29
N ILE A 459 15.89 0.04 -24.78
CA ILE A 459 14.95 0.90 -25.51
C ILE A 459 15.60 2.24 -25.87
N THR A 460 16.29 2.87 -24.91
CA THR A 460 16.99 4.15 -25.18
C THR A 460 18.09 4.02 -26.23
N ALA A 461 18.78 2.88 -26.27
CA ALA A 461 19.80 2.62 -27.29
C ALA A 461 19.20 2.48 -28.70
N ASP A 462 18.00 1.90 -28.82
CA ASP A 462 17.28 1.76 -30.09
C ASP A 462 16.98 3.13 -30.73
N SER A 463 16.51 4.08 -29.93
CA SER A 463 16.24 5.45 -30.40
C SER A 463 17.47 6.14 -31.00
N PHE A 464 18.65 5.91 -30.44
CA PHE A 464 19.90 6.45 -30.99
C PHE A 464 20.30 5.74 -32.30
N ILE A 465 20.15 4.42 -32.35
CA ILE A 465 20.44 3.60 -33.54
C ILE A 465 19.58 4.04 -34.72
N VAL A 466 18.26 4.18 -34.52
CA VAL A 466 17.32 4.64 -35.56
C VAL A 466 17.71 6.02 -36.10
N TYR A 467 18.13 6.93 -35.22
CA TYR A 467 18.57 8.25 -35.66
C TYR A 467 19.87 8.18 -36.47
N PHE A 468 20.85 7.40 -36.02
CA PHE A 468 22.16 7.30 -36.67
C PHE A 468 22.09 6.59 -38.02
N GLU A 469 21.36 5.49 -38.12
CA GLU A 469 21.12 4.82 -39.41
C GLU A 469 20.45 5.76 -40.39
N ARG A 470 19.50 6.58 -39.92
CA ARG A 470 18.86 7.54 -40.81
C ARG A 470 19.79 8.65 -41.29
N VAL A 471 20.74 9.07 -40.47
CA VAL A 471 21.81 10.00 -40.86
C VAL A 471 22.79 9.33 -41.83
N ARG A 472 23.12 8.06 -41.63
CA ARG A 472 24.00 7.29 -42.52
C ARG A 472 23.36 7.07 -43.89
N ASP A 473 22.08 6.76 -43.97
CA ASP A 473 21.33 6.67 -45.24
C ASP A 473 21.45 7.95 -46.07
N GLU A 474 21.28 9.11 -45.43
CA GLU A 474 21.39 10.41 -46.09
C GLU A 474 22.79 10.67 -46.65
N ILE A 475 23.83 10.15 -45.98
CA ILE A 475 25.22 10.24 -46.43
C ILE A 475 25.49 9.23 -47.56
N ARG A 476 24.88 8.04 -47.52
CA ARG A 476 24.91 7.06 -48.62
C ARG A 476 24.31 7.64 -49.91
N GLU A 477 23.28 8.48 -49.79
CA GLU A 477 22.70 9.25 -50.90
C GLU A 477 23.60 10.40 -51.40
N GLY A 478 24.83 10.53 -50.90
CA GLY A 478 25.84 11.49 -51.37
C GLY A 478 25.75 12.88 -50.73
N ARG A 479 24.97 13.04 -49.63
CA ARG A 479 24.83 14.33 -48.94
C ARG A 479 25.96 14.53 -47.93
N THR A 480 26.37 15.79 -47.75
CA THR A 480 27.34 16.15 -46.70
C THR A 480 26.69 16.04 -45.32
N LEU A 481 27.50 15.84 -44.27
CA LEU A 481 27.03 15.52 -42.93
C LEU A 481 26.04 16.55 -42.34
N ARG A 482 26.28 17.85 -42.55
CA ARG A 482 25.42 18.93 -42.01
C ARG A 482 23.97 18.85 -42.54
N PRO A 483 23.72 18.88 -43.87
CA PRO A 483 22.37 18.73 -44.40
C PRO A 483 21.78 17.33 -44.18
N ALA A 484 22.62 16.28 -44.07
CA ALA A 484 22.16 14.93 -43.73
C ALA A 484 21.49 14.88 -42.35
N VAL A 485 22.11 15.50 -41.32
CA VAL A 485 21.56 15.57 -39.96
C VAL A 485 20.21 16.29 -39.90
N GLU A 486 20.04 17.38 -40.65
CA GLU A 486 18.80 18.16 -40.68
C GLU A 486 17.68 17.45 -41.45
N ARG A 487 18.00 16.72 -42.52
CA ARG A 487 17.01 15.98 -43.33
C ARG A 487 16.65 14.61 -42.77
N ALA A 488 17.56 13.95 -42.07
CA ALA A 488 17.29 12.70 -41.36
C ALA A 488 16.25 12.90 -40.24
N TRP A 489 16.31 14.05 -39.56
CA TRP A 489 15.56 14.30 -38.33
C TRP A 489 14.04 14.15 -38.44
N PRO A 490 13.33 14.72 -39.45
CA PRO A 490 11.88 14.56 -39.55
C PRO A 490 11.41 13.11 -39.72
N ARG A 491 12.24 12.26 -40.35
CA ARG A 491 11.94 10.84 -40.54
C ARG A 491 12.28 10.06 -39.27
N ALA A 492 13.48 10.26 -38.72
CA ALA A 492 13.92 9.61 -37.49
C ALA A 492 13.00 9.92 -36.30
N ARG A 493 12.65 11.20 -36.08
CA ARG A 493 11.77 11.60 -34.97
C ARG A 493 10.40 10.92 -35.02
N ARG A 494 9.87 10.65 -36.22
CA ARG A 494 8.56 9.99 -36.37
C ARG A 494 8.66 8.54 -35.95
N THR A 495 9.72 7.84 -36.37
CA THR A 495 9.95 6.44 -35.98
C THR A 495 10.18 6.32 -34.48
N ILE A 496 11.04 7.17 -33.91
CA ILE A 496 11.36 7.17 -32.47
C ILE A 496 10.10 7.43 -31.64
N LEU A 497 9.36 8.51 -31.94
CA LEU A 497 8.12 8.81 -31.21
C LEU A 497 7.06 7.70 -31.33
N VAL A 498 6.97 7.01 -32.47
CA VAL A 498 6.04 5.88 -32.61
C VAL A 498 6.49 4.68 -31.79
N SER A 499 7.78 4.33 -31.83
CA SER A 499 8.35 3.22 -31.05
C SER A 499 8.19 3.44 -29.54
N ASP A 500 8.59 4.63 -29.05
CA ASP A 500 8.49 4.98 -27.64
C ASP A 500 7.05 5.11 -27.17
N PHE A 501 6.14 5.57 -28.03
CA PHE A 501 4.72 5.64 -27.69
C PHE A 501 4.11 4.25 -27.51
N VAL A 502 4.49 3.26 -28.33
CA VAL A 502 4.05 1.87 -28.12
C VAL A 502 4.59 1.32 -26.79
N SER A 503 5.88 1.55 -26.50
CA SER A 503 6.50 1.13 -25.24
C SER A 503 5.85 1.81 -24.01
N PHE A 504 5.56 3.11 -24.12
CA PHE A 504 4.86 3.87 -23.07
C PHE A 504 3.42 3.40 -22.89
N LEU A 505 2.69 3.11 -23.97
CA LEU A 505 1.34 2.57 -23.89
C LEU A 505 1.33 1.20 -23.21
N ALA A 506 2.28 0.32 -23.54
CA ALA A 506 2.44 -0.96 -22.85
C ALA A 506 2.70 -0.76 -21.34
N ALA A 507 3.58 0.17 -20.97
CA ALA A 507 3.80 0.54 -19.56
C ALA A 507 2.53 1.09 -18.90
N ALA A 508 1.76 1.94 -19.56
CA ALA A 508 0.53 2.52 -19.02
C ALA A 508 -0.54 1.45 -18.78
N VAL A 509 -0.74 0.54 -19.73
CA VAL A 509 -1.66 -0.59 -19.58
C VAL A 509 -1.22 -1.49 -18.43
N LEU A 510 0.08 -1.84 -18.36
CA LEU A 510 0.61 -2.62 -17.24
C LEU A 510 0.41 -1.88 -15.91
N PHE A 511 0.61 -0.57 -15.85
CA PHE A 511 0.45 0.21 -14.63
C PHE A 511 -1.01 0.26 -14.14
N ILE A 512 -1.98 0.25 -15.05
CA ILE A 512 -3.42 0.27 -14.72
C ILE A 512 -3.92 -1.12 -14.33
N VAL A 513 -3.50 -2.15 -15.06
CA VAL A 513 -4.03 -3.52 -14.89
C VAL A 513 -3.32 -4.27 -13.76
N THR A 514 -2.08 -3.91 -13.43
CA THR A 514 -1.28 -4.61 -12.43
C THR A 514 -1.21 -3.87 -11.10
N VAL A 515 -0.85 -4.60 -10.04
CA VAL A 515 -0.80 -4.07 -8.68
C VAL A 515 0.50 -4.47 -7.99
N GLY A 516 0.86 -3.75 -6.93
CA GLY A 516 2.03 -4.03 -6.11
C GLY A 516 3.33 -3.91 -6.91
N LYS A 517 4.15 -4.97 -6.89
CA LYS A 517 5.52 -4.92 -7.40
C LYS A 517 5.61 -4.67 -8.92
N VAL A 518 4.69 -5.26 -9.68
CA VAL A 518 4.65 -5.13 -11.16
C VAL A 518 4.31 -3.70 -11.59
N ARG A 519 3.52 -2.99 -10.77
CA ARG A 519 3.23 -1.57 -10.99
C ARG A 519 4.50 -0.71 -10.91
N GLY A 520 5.46 -1.07 -10.05
CA GLY A 520 6.78 -0.44 -9.98
C GLY A 520 7.65 -0.67 -11.22
N PHE A 521 7.61 -1.88 -11.81
CA PHE A 521 8.22 -2.16 -13.11
C PHE A 521 7.63 -1.28 -14.21
N ALA A 522 6.30 -1.25 -14.30
CA ALA A 522 5.58 -0.47 -15.32
C ALA A 522 5.84 1.03 -15.19
N PHE A 523 5.84 1.56 -13.96
CA PHE A 523 6.16 2.95 -13.67
C PHE A 523 7.56 3.32 -14.13
N THR A 524 8.55 2.48 -13.80
CA THR A 524 9.94 2.72 -14.16
C THR A 524 10.14 2.69 -15.67
N LEU A 525 9.53 1.73 -16.37
CA LEU A 525 9.56 1.65 -17.83
C LEU A 525 8.90 2.88 -18.46
N GLY A 526 7.74 3.29 -17.98
CA GLY A 526 7.04 4.48 -18.50
C GLY A 526 7.78 5.80 -18.26
N LEU A 527 8.40 5.96 -17.09
CA LEU A 527 9.20 7.14 -16.76
C LEU A 527 10.45 7.22 -17.65
N THR A 528 11.14 6.10 -17.84
CA THR A 528 12.38 6.05 -18.61
C THR A 528 12.14 6.19 -20.11
N THR A 529 11.03 5.68 -20.66
CA THR A 529 10.66 5.93 -22.06
C THR A 529 10.33 7.41 -22.31
N LEU A 530 9.66 8.08 -21.37
CA LEU A 530 9.42 9.52 -21.47
C LEU A 530 10.74 10.30 -21.43
N LEU A 531 11.67 9.91 -20.56
CA LEU A 531 13.00 10.49 -20.50
C LEU A 531 13.79 10.26 -21.80
N ASP A 532 13.66 9.11 -22.45
CA ASP A 532 14.35 8.85 -23.71
C ASP A 532 13.97 9.87 -24.78
N VAL A 533 12.67 10.14 -24.94
CA VAL A 533 12.18 11.19 -25.85
C VAL A 533 12.79 12.55 -25.51
N VAL A 534 12.85 12.91 -24.23
CA VAL A 534 13.47 14.17 -23.78
C VAL A 534 14.96 14.22 -24.15
N VAL A 535 15.71 13.15 -23.90
CA VAL A 535 17.14 13.05 -24.19
C VAL A 535 17.41 13.12 -25.69
N VAL A 536 16.66 12.38 -26.51
CA VAL A 536 16.82 12.38 -27.98
C VAL A 536 16.64 13.79 -28.55
N PHE A 537 15.60 14.51 -28.10
CA PHE A 537 15.24 15.84 -28.62
C PHE A 537 16.13 16.96 -28.09
N LEU A 538 16.43 16.97 -26.78
CA LEU A 538 17.16 18.07 -26.14
C LEU A 538 18.68 17.85 -26.11
N PHE A 539 19.15 16.61 -26.24
CA PHE A 539 20.56 16.27 -26.14
C PHE A 539 21.12 15.63 -27.40
N THR A 540 20.62 14.46 -27.82
CA THR A 540 21.23 13.66 -28.90
C THR A 540 21.24 14.42 -30.23
N LYS A 541 20.09 14.95 -30.68
CA LYS A 541 20.01 15.72 -31.94
C LYS A 541 20.86 17.00 -31.90
N PRO A 542 20.77 17.86 -30.86
CA PRO A 542 21.59 19.06 -30.76
C PRO A 542 23.08 18.78 -30.71
N LEU A 543 23.50 17.76 -29.97
CA LEU A 543 24.90 17.33 -29.86
C LEU A 543 25.44 16.85 -31.21
N LEU A 544 24.69 16.02 -31.94
CA LEU A 544 25.06 15.59 -33.29
C LEU A 544 25.13 16.77 -34.27
N THR A 545 24.20 17.73 -34.16
CA THR A 545 24.22 18.97 -34.97
C THR A 545 25.50 19.80 -34.72
N LEU A 546 26.00 19.82 -33.48
CA LEU A 546 27.22 20.54 -33.11
C LEU A 546 28.48 19.78 -33.56
N LEU A 547 28.51 18.46 -33.37
CA LEU A 547 29.62 17.60 -33.82
C LEU A 547 29.75 17.58 -35.35
N ALA A 548 28.63 17.63 -36.08
CA ALA A 548 28.62 17.77 -37.53
C ALA A 548 29.30 19.06 -38.06
N ARG A 549 29.55 20.05 -37.18
CA ARG A 549 30.29 21.26 -37.52
C ARG A 549 31.79 21.12 -37.34
N ARG A 550 32.27 20.16 -36.53
CA ARG A 550 33.69 19.94 -36.25
C ARG A 550 34.38 19.28 -37.45
N PRO A 551 35.64 19.66 -37.76
CA PRO A 551 36.36 19.17 -38.95
C PRO A 551 36.55 17.65 -38.96
N PHE A 552 36.70 17.02 -37.80
CA PHE A 552 36.85 15.56 -37.66
C PHE A 552 35.65 14.78 -38.25
N PHE A 553 34.42 15.24 -37.99
CA PHE A 553 33.21 14.60 -38.50
C PHE A 553 32.81 15.16 -39.87
N ALA A 554 32.98 16.45 -40.10
CA ALA A 554 32.63 17.10 -41.37
C ALA A 554 33.45 16.59 -42.55
N ASN A 555 34.71 16.22 -42.33
CA ASN A 555 35.60 15.71 -43.37
C ASN A 555 35.50 14.19 -43.59
N GLY A 556 34.60 13.50 -42.89
CA GLY A 556 34.35 12.06 -43.09
C GLY A 556 35.55 11.18 -42.74
N HIS A 557 36.24 11.43 -41.62
CA HIS A 557 37.38 10.61 -41.22
C HIS A 557 36.98 9.12 -41.05
N LYS A 558 37.85 8.16 -41.41
CA LYS A 558 37.56 6.71 -41.35
C LYS A 558 37.06 6.23 -39.98
N TRP A 559 37.55 6.87 -38.91
CA TRP A 559 37.16 6.56 -37.53
C TRP A 559 35.90 7.28 -37.05
N SER A 560 35.36 8.22 -37.82
CA SER A 560 34.14 8.95 -37.47
C SER A 560 32.87 8.10 -37.58
N GLY A 561 32.93 6.94 -38.26
CA GLY A 561 31.75 6.13 -38.59
C GLY A 561 30.89 6.71 -39.72
N LEU A 562 31.31 7.85 -40.29
CA LEU A 562 30.61 8.65 -41.28
C LEU A 562 31.42 8.86 -42.57
N ASP A 563 32.46 8.05 -42.82
CA ASP A 563 33.25 8.14 -44.05
C ASP A 563 32.38 7.73 -45.26
N PRO A 564 32.12 8.65 -46.21
CA PRO A 564 31.29 8.37 -47.38
C PRO A 564 31.76 7.17 -48.20
N LYS A 565 33.08 6.92 -48.25
CA LYS A 565 33.65 5.77 -48.97
C LYS A 565 33.34 4.45 -48.26
N SER A 566 33.43 4.42 -46.94
CA SER A 566 33.09 3.24 -46.14
C SER A 566 31.59 2.93 -46.14
N LEU A 567 30.76 3.95 -46.34
CA LEU A 567 29.29 3.82 -46.37
C LEU A 567 28.75 3.46 -47.76
N GLY A 568 29.58 3.46 -48.81
CA GLY A 568 29.16 3.15 -50.18
C GLY A 568 28.45 4.32 -50.88
N ALA A 569 28.76 5.56 -50.51
CA ALA A 569 28.14 6.74 -51.11
C ALA A 569 28.44 6.82 -52.61
N GLN A 570 27.39 6.90 -53.43
CA GLN A 570 27.54 7.10 -54.87
C GLN A 570 28.09 8.52 -55.14
N PRO A 571 29.07 8.69 -56.04
CA PRO A 571 29.55 10.02 -56.43
C PRO A 571 28.36 10.87 -56.89
N PRO A 572 28.29 12.16 -56.51
CA PRO A 572 27.21 13.01 -56.99
C PRO A 572 27.26 13.02 -58.52
N LEU A 573 26.16 12.56 -59.16
CA LEU A 573 25.99 12.66 -60.61
C LEU A 573 26.27 14.11 -61.00
N ARG A 574 27.36 14.32 -61.72
CA ARG A 574 27.84 15.63 -62.17
C ARG A 574 26.66 16.33 -62.84
N ARG A 575 26.08 17.33 -62.17
CA ARG A 575 25.02 18.16 -62.72
C ARG A 575 25.57 18.80 -63.99
N THR A 576 25.24 18.24 -65.14
CA THR A 576 25.52 18.87 -66.42
C THR A 576 24.80 20.22 -66.39
N ARG A 577 25.59 21.28 -66.51
CA ARG A 577 25.14 22.66 -66.56
C ARG A 577 24.17 22.76 -67.75
N ARG A 578 22.86 22.79 -67.48
CA ARG A 578 21.86 23.03 -68.51
C ARG A 578 22.13 24.45 -69.06
N PRO A 579 22.36 24.64 -70.37
CA PRO A 579 22.54 25.98 -70.91
C PRO A 579 21.26 26.76 -70.66
N SER A 580 21.39 27.98 -70.12
CA SER A 580 20.31 28.94 -70.01
C SER A 580 19.77 29.23 -71.42
N ALA A 581 18.51 28.88 -71.66
CA ALA A 581 17.80 29.28 -72.87
C ALA A 581 17.62 30.80 -72.89
N PRO A 582 17.80 31.48 -74.03
CA PRO A 582 17.59 32.91 -74.12
C PRO A 582 16.11 33.23 -73.96
N VAL A 583 15.81 34.28 -73.20
CA VAL A 583 14.48 34.85 -73.04
C VAL A 583 14.21 35.69 -74.30
N GLU A 584 13.22 35.29 -75.10
CA GLU A 584 12.69 36.16 -76.16
C GLU A 584 12.06 37.41 -75.51
N THR A 585 12.64 38.57 -75.81
CA THR A 585 12.01 39.87 -75.61
C THR A 585 10.87 40.02 -76.62
N LYS A 586 9.64 40.08 -76.13
CA LYS A 586 8.47 40.45 -76.92
C LYS A 586 8.46 41.97 -77.06
N GLU A 587 8.88 42.46 -78.23
CA GLU A 587 8.72 43.87 -78.63
C GLU A 587 7.25 44.20 -78.94
N ALA A 588 6.90 45.45 -78.60
CA ALA A 588 5.82 46.34 -79.06
C ALA A 588 4.38 45.80 -79.16
#